data_AF-A0A9E0CW47-F1
#
_entry.id   AF-A0A9E0CW47-F1
#
_cell.length_a   1.000
_cell.length_b   1.000
_cell.length_c   1.000
_cell.angle_alpha   90.00
_cell.angle_beta   90.00
_cell.angle_gamma   90.00
#
_symmetry.space_group_name_H-M   'P 1'
#
loop_
_entity.id
_entity.type
_entity.pdbx_description
1 polymer ?
#
loop_
_entity_poly.entity_id
_entity_poly.type
_entity_poly.pdbx_seq_one_letter_code
_entity_poly.pdbx_strand_id
1 'polypeptide(L)'
;MNVLGIIATAGRLMSEEIVTDSNGDVTTHHWLLPETAEIIYGGLASLIIFYALFKFGGPLVKKSFAARTEKIQKELDAAAADKSAAATEAAGIRAAKGDIAAERARLLSDAETQAAAVLEDGRARLAVEVADVEAKAVTDIASAQGRVGDELRAEIARLSAAAVDHVVTGSLDDATQQELIENFIARVGASA
;
A
#
# COMPACT_ATOMS: atom_id res chain seq x y z
N MET A 1 71.67 37.78 -61.13
CA MET A 1 73.00 37.34 -60.64
C MET A 1 72.84 36.96 -59.17
N ASN A 2 73.24 35.81 -58.66
CA ASN A 2 74.26 34.93 -59.20
C ASN A 2 74.10 33.51 -58.65
N VAL A 3 74.06 32.52 -59.54
CA VAL A 3 74.10 31.08 -59.25
C VAL A 3 75.36 30.70 -58.44
N LEU A 4 76.36 31.59 -58.35
CA LEU A 4 77.54 31.47 -57.50
C LEU A 4 77.25 31.51 -55.97
N GLY A 5 76.16 32.12 -55.50
CA GLY A 5 75.86 32.20 -54.05
C GLY A 5 75.43 30.86 -53.44
N ILE A 6 74.83 29.99 -54.25
CA ILE A 6 74.35 28.67 -53.84
C ILE A 6 75.51 27.65 -53.80
N ILE A 7 76.50 27.80 -54.69
CA ILE A 7 77.69 26.93 -54.74
C ILE A 7 78.66 27.20 -53.57
N ALA A 8 78.78 28.45 -53.11
CA ALA A 8 79.60 28.79 -51.95
C ALA A 8 79.03 28.26 -50.62
N THR A 9 77.72 28.04 -50.54
CA THR A 9 77.03 27.54 -49.33
C THR A 9 77.07 26.01 -49.24
N ALA A 10 77.21 25.30 -50.37
CA ALA A 10 77.34 23.84 -50.41
C ALA A 10 78.75 23.34 -50.02
N GLY A 11 79.81 24.10 -50.31
CA GLY A 11 81.19 23.71 -49.99
C GLY A 11 81.56 23.79 -48.50
N ARG A 12 80.75 24.48 -47.67
CA ARG A 12 81.02 24.67 -46.23
C ARG A 12 80.28 23.69 -45.32
N LEU A 13 79.45 22.81 -45.90
CA LEU A 13 78.67 21.79 -45.18
C LEU A 13 79.40 20.43 -45.06
N MET A 14 80.56 20.28 -45.70
CA MET A 14 81.33 19.03 -45.75
C MET A 14 82.82 19.27 -45.45
N SER A 15 83.11 20.10 -44.43
CA SER A 15 84.45 20.14 -43.85
C SER A 15 84.36 19.48 -42.48
N GLU A 16 84.56 18.18 -42.47
CA GLU A 16 84.86 17.42 -41.26
C GLU A 16 86.22 17.90 -40.77
N GLU A 17 86.21 18.76 -39.75
CA GLU A 17 87.43 19.24 -39.10
C GLU A 17 87.99 18.07 -38.28
N ILE A 18 88.98 17.38 -38.85
CA ILE A 18 89.68 16.30 -38.17
C ILE A 18 90.45 16.89 -36.98
N VAL A 19 89.98 16.59 -35.77
CA VAL A 19 90.62 17.05 -34.53
C VAL A 19 91.87 16.20 -34.27
N THR A 20 93.03 16.82 -34.38
CA THR A 20 94.36 16.25 -34.09
C THR A 20 94.94 16.80 -32.78
N ASP A 21 95.49 15.92 -31.94
CA ASP A 21 96.23 16.28 -30.71
C ASP A 21 97.58 16.98 -31.05
N SER A 22 98.22 17.62 -30.06
CA SER A 22 99.53 18.29 -30.14
C SER A 22 100.69 17.42 -30.67
N ASN A 23 100.47 16.11 -30.85
CA ASN A 23 101.42 15.17 -31.45
C ASN A 23 101.05 14.73 -32.89
N GLY A 24 99.98 15.25 -33.48
CA GLY A 24 99.63 15.03 -34.89
C GLY A 24 98.81 13.77 -35.21
N ASP A 25 98.29 13.05 -34.20
CA ASP A 25 97.43 11.88 -34.39
C ASP A 25 95.95 12.25 -34.46
N VAL A 26 95.20 11.62 -35.37
CA VAL A 26 93.75 11.82 -35.57
C VAL A 26 92.98 11.23 -34.39
N THR A 27 92.45 12.09 -33.52
CA THR A 27 91.65 11.63 -32.39
C THR A 27 90.22 11.35 -32.85
N THR A 28 89.80 10.09 -32.79
CA THR A 28 88.41 9.69 -33.04
C THR A 28 87.64 9.83 -31.73
N HIS A 29 86.47 10.48 -31.75
CA HIS A 29 85.60 10.61 -30.58
C HIS A 29 85.33 9.24 -29.97
N HIS A 30 85.51 9.12 -28.66
CA HIS A 30 85.29 7.86 -27.96
C HIS A 30 83.80 7.50 -28.04
N TRP A 31 83.44 6.47 -28.82
CA TRP A 31 82.04 6.09 -29.11
C TRP A 31 81.16 5.83 -27.87
N LEU A 32 81.79 5.54 -26.73
CA LEU A 32 81.12 5.22 -25.47
C LEU A 32 81.14 6.39 -24.47
N LEU A 33 82.12 7.30 -24.56
CA LEU A 33 82.29 8.40 -23.62
C LEU A 33 82.39 9.72 -24.38
N PRO A 34 81.36 10.59 -24.29
CA PRO A 34 81.38 11.88 -24.95
C PRO A 34 82.48 12.78 -24.38
N GLU A 35 82.82 13.83 -25.12
CA GLU A 35 83.85 14.78 -24.74
C GLU A 35 83.55 15.38 -23.36
N THR A 36 84.58 15.58 -22.53
CA THR A 36 84.39 16.05 -21.14
C THR A 36 83.66 17.39 -21.07
N ALA A 37 83.81 18.23 -22.10
CA ALA A 37 83.06 19.47 -22.23
C ALA A 37 81.55 19.23 -22.39
N GLU A 38 81.12 18.28 -23.23
CA GLU A 38 79.71 17.95 -23.43
C GLU A 38 79.08 17.35 -22.17
N ILE A 39 79.82 16.55 -21.41
CA ILE A 39 79.35 16.02 -20.11
C ILE A 39 79.10 17.17 -19.13
N ILE A 40 79.97 18.16 -19.08
CA ILE A 40 79.84 19.31 -18.17
C ILE A 40 78.68 20.21 -18.60
N TYR A 41 78.63 20.64 -19.87
CA TYR A 41 77.57 21.54 -20.35
C TYR A 41 76.22 20.84 -20.47
N GLY A 42 76.18 19.59 -20.95
CA GLY A 42 74.98 18.77 -21.01
C GLY A 42 74.47 18.37 -19.63
N GLY A 43 75.38 18.04 -18.70
CA GLY A 43 75.05 17.81 -17.30
C GLY A 43 74.47 19.05 -16.62
N LEU A 44 75.09 20.22 -16.83
CA LEU A 44 74.58 21.50 -16.31
C LEU A 44 73.20 21.85 -16.88
N ALA A 45 72.99 21.66 -18.20
CA ALA A 45 71.70 21.86 -18.84
C ALA A 45 70.63 20.89 -18.30
N SER A 46 70.98 19.61 -18.12
CA SER A 46 70.09 18.60 -17.55
C SER A 46 69.72 18.92 -16.09
N LEU A 47 70.66 19.41 -15.29
CA LEU A 47 70.39 19.83 -13.90
C LEU A 47 69.47 21.06 -13.85
N ILE A 48 69.63 22.04 -14.74
CA ILE A 48 68.74 23.20 -14.82
C ILE A 48 67.31 22.76 -15.17
N ILE A 49 67.14 21.85 -16.14
CA ILE A 49 65.83 21.31 -16.51
C ILE A 49 65.24 20.50 -15.35
N PHE A 50 66.03 19.64 -14.70
CA PHE A 50 65.57 18.82 -13.58
C PHE A 50 65.12 19.68 -12.39
N TYR A 51 65.88 20.75 -12.09
CA TYR A 51 65.51 21.73 -11.08
C TYR A 51 64.20 22.45 -11.43
N ALA A 52 64.02 22.87 -12.69
CA ALA A 52 62.79 23.49 -13.15
C ALA A 52 61.59 22.52 -13.04
N LEU A 53 61.73 21.26 -13.45
CA LEU A 53 60.69 20.23 -13.32
C LEU A 53 60.35 19.94 -11.85
N PHE A 54 61.34 19.88 -10.97
CA PHE A 54 61.11 19.68 -9.55
C PHE A 54 60.39 20.89 -8.93
N LYS A 55 60.85 22.11 -9.25
CA LYS A 55 60.29 23.38 -8.74
C LYS A 55 58.85 23.62 -9.21
N PHE A 56 58.55 23.35 -10.48
CA PHE A 56 57.27 23.67 -11.10
C PHE A 56 56.34 22.46 -11.28
N GLY A 57 56.87 21.28 -11.64
CA GLY A 57 56.10 20.05 -11.82
C GLY A 57 55.76 19.36 -10.50
N GLY A 58 56.69 19.32 -9.53
CA GLY A 58 56.48 18.77 -8.19
C GLY A 58 55.20 19.23 -7.48
N PRO A 59 54.93 20.55 -7.35
CA PRO A 59 53.71 21.04 -6.71
C PRO A 59 52.42 20.66 -7.47
N LEU A 60 52.44 20.62 -8.80
CA LEU A 60 51.28 20.21 -9.62
C LEU A 60 50.93 18.74 -9.40
N VAL A 61 51.93 17.86 -9.39
CA VAL A 61 51.74 16.42 -9.15
C VAL A 61 51.20 16.18 -7.74
N LYS A 62 51.79 16.83 -6.72
CA LYS A 62 51.31 16.73 -5.33
C LYS A 62 49.86 17.21 -5.20
N LYS A 63 49.49 18.31 -5.86
CA LYS A 63 48.12 18.82 -5.88
C LYS A 63 47.15 17.83 -6.52
N SER A 64 47.55 17.18 -7.63
CA SER A 64 46.70 16.18 -8.30
C SER A 64 46.43 14.96 -7.42
N PHE A 65 47.48 14.41 -6.77
CA PHE A 65 47.31 13.28 -5.85
C PHE A 65 46.47 13.66 -4.63
N ALA A 66 46.72 14.83 -4.02
CA ALA A 66 45.92 15.31 -2.90
C ALA A 66 44.44 15.47 -3.28
N ALA A 67 44.14 16.08 -4.43
CA ALA A 67 42.77 16.26 -4.91
C ALA A 67 42.07 14.92 -5.20
N ARG A 68 42.80 13.92 -5.73
CA ARG A 68 42.26 12.57 -5.92
C ARG A 68 41.95 11.90 -4.58
N THR A 69 42.86 11.96 -3.62
CA THR A 69 42.65 11.39 -2.28
C THR A 69 41.47 12.06 -1.58
N GLU A 70 41.38 13.39 -1.63
CA GLU A 70 40.25 14.14 -1.06
C GLU A 70 38.92 13.74 -1.72
N LYS A 71 38.89 13.63 -3.05
CA LYS A 71 37.71 13.19 -3.78
C LYS A 71 37.28 11.77 -3.36
N ILE A 72 38.21 10.83 -3.29
CA ILE A 72 37.93 9.45 -2.87
C ILE A 72 37.44 9.41 -1.43
N GLN A 73 38.08 10.16 -0.53
CA GLN A 73 37.66 10.22 0.86
C GLN A 73 36.24 10.77 0.98
N LYS A 74 35.93 11.84 0.24
CA LYS A 74 34.59 12.41 0.20
C LYS A 74 33.55 11.42 -0.35
N GLU A 75 33.89 10.67 -1.40
CA GLU A 75 33.00 9.65 -1.97
C GLU A 75 32.78 8.48 -0.99
N LEU A 76 33.82 8.06 -0.26
CA LEU A 76 33.72 7.03 0.77
C LEU A 76 32.87 7.51 1.95
N ASP A 77 33.07 8.74 2.42
CA ASP A 77 32.30 9.33 3.52
C ASP A 77 30.83 9.49 3.13
N ALA A 78 30.55 9.94 1.89
CA ALA A 78 29.20 10.02 1.36
C ALA A 78 28.53 8.65 1.27
N ALA A 79 29.23 7.64 0.72
CA ALA A 79 28.69 6.28 0.63
C ALA A 79 28.43 5.66 2.02
N ALA A 80 29.29 5.94 3.00
CA ALA A 80 29.09 5.50 4.38
C ALA A 80 27.87 6.18 5.02
N ALA A 81 27.70 7.48 4.79
CA ALA A 81 26.53 8.23 5.25
C ALA A 81 25.23 7.71 4.60
N ASP A 82 25.22 7.50 3.29
CA ASP A 82 24.07 6.98 2.56
C ASP A 82 23.69 5.58 3.04
N LYS A 83 24.68 4.70 3.28
CA LYS A 83 24.44 3.37 3.83
C LYS A 83 23.82 3.44 5.24
N SER A 84 24.31 4.35 6.09
CA SER A 84 23.78 4.56 7.43
C SER A 84 22.34 5.10 7.40
N ALA A 85 22.07 6.07 6.53
CA ALA A 85 20.74 6.63 6.32
C ALA A 85 19.75 5.55 5.83
N ALA A 86 20.14 4.76 4.82
CA ALA A 86 19.33 3.66 4.31
C ALA A 86 19.06 2.58 5.37
N ALA A 87 20.05 2.25 6.21
CA ALA A 87 19.85 1.30 7.31
C ALA A 87 18.86 1.83 8.36
N THR A 88 18.95 3.12 8.68
CA THR A 88 18.03 3.81 9.60
C THR A 88 16.62 3.85 9.04
N GLU A 89 16.45 4.22 7.77
CA GLU A 89 15.15 4.22 7.10
C GLU A 89 14.55 2.82 7.04
N ALA A 90 15.35 1.80 6.68
CA ALA A 90 14.89 0.42 6.68
C ALA A 90 14.47 -0.07 8.08
N ALA A 91 15.15 0.36 9.14
CA ALA A 91 14.74 0.07 10.51
C ALA A 91 13.40 0.75 10.85
N GLY A 92 13.25 2.03 10.49
CA GLY A 92 12.00 2.78 10.65
C GLY A 92 10.82 2.14 9.92
N ILE A 93 11.00 1.72 8.67
CA ILE A 93 9.97 1.01 7.89
C ILE A 93 9.59 -0.33 8.55
N ARG A 94 10.56 -1.10 9.06
CA ARG A 94 10.28 -2.36 9.75
C ARG A 94 9.50 -2.13 11.05
N ALA A 95 9.87 -1.11 11.83
CA ALA A 95 9.15 -0.72 13.03
C ALA A 95 7.71 -0.30 12.70
N ALA A 96 7.52 0.60 11.74
CA ALA A 96 6.20 1.04 11.30
C ALA A 96 5.32 -0.12 10.79
N LYS A 97 5.90 -1.10 10.09
CA LYS A 97 5.19 -2.33 9.70
C LYS A 97 4.75 -3.16 10.91
N GLY A 98 5.59 -3.27 11.93
CA GLY A 98 5.27 -3.93 13.19
C GLY A 98 4.10 -3.25 13.90
N ASP A 99 4.14 -1.92 14.00
CA ASP A 99 3.08 -1.12 14.62
C ASP A 99 1.76 -1.28 13.87
N ILE A 100 1.77 -1.26 12.54
CA ILE A 100 0.56 -1.49 11.72
C ILE A 100 0.00 -2.90 11.94
N ALA A 101 0.86 -3.92 12.04
CA ALA A 101 0.40 -5.29 12.28
C ALA A 101 -0.24 -5.42 13.68
N ALA A 102 0.37 -4.79 14.70
CA ALA A 102 -0.18 -4.76 16.04
C ALA A 102 -1.52 -4.01 16.10
N GLU A 103 -1.64 -2.85 15.45
CA GLU A 103 -2.89 -2.08 15.42
C GLU A 103 -3.98 -2.82 14.66
N ARG A 104 -3.65 -3.52 13.56
CA ARG A 104 -4.61 -4.38 12.85
C ARG A 104 -5.12 -5.51 13.74
N ALA A 105 -4.25 -6.17 14.49
CA ALA A 105 -4.64 -7.22 15.43
C ALA A 105 -5.56 -6.67 16.53
N ARG A 106 -5.24 -5.48 17.05
CA ARG A 106 -6.07 -4.76 18.04
C ARG A 106 -7.45 -4.44 17.47
N LEU A 107 -7.52 -3.85 16.28
CA LEU A 107 -8.78 -3.52 15.60
C LEU A 107 -9.65 -4.75 15.31
N LEU A 108 -9.04 -5.89 14.92
CA LEU A 108 -9.78 -7.14 14.71
C LEU A 108 -10.33 -7.68 16.03
N SER A 109 -9.54 -7.69 17.10
CA SER A 109 -10.00 -8.10 18.43
C SER A 109 -11.14 -7.20 18.95
N ASP A 110 -11.04 -5.90 18.75
CA ASP A 110 -12.10 -4.94 19.12
C ASP A 110 -13.36 -5.18 18.29
N ALA A 111 -13.24 -5.45 16.98
CA ALA A 111 -14.36 -5.77 16.10
C ALA A 111 -15.04 -7.09 16.46
N GLU A 112 -14.29 -8.14 16.80
CA GLU A 112 -14.82 -9.42 17.27
C GLU A 112 -15.61 -9.24 18.58
N THR A 113 -15.08 -8.45 19.51
CA THR A 113 -15.75 -8.13 20.78
C THR A 113 -17.06 -7.37 20.54
N GLN A 114 -17.04 -6.38 19.65
CA GLN A 114 -18.23 -5.61 19.28
C GLN A 114 -19.27 -6.48 18.56
N ALA A 115 -18.84 -7.34 17.64
CA ALA A 115 -19.72 -8.26 16.92
C ALA A 115 -20.41 -9.24 17.90
N ALA A 116 -19.67 -9.78 18.87
CA ALA A 116 -20.22 -10.64 19.92
C ALA A 116 -21.25 -9.89 20.77
N ALA A 117 -20.97 -8.64 21.16
CA ALA A 117 -21.89 -7.80 21.92
C ALA A 117 -23.17 -7.47 21.14
N VAL A 118 -23.06 -7.15 19.85
CA VAL A 118 -24.21 -6.87 18.97
C VAL A 118 -25.07 -8.12 18.77
N LEU A 119 -24.46 -9.30 18.62
CA LEU A 119 -25.19 -10.55 18.53
C LEU A 119 -25.97 -10.86 19.80
N GLU A 120 -25.37 -10.61 20.97
CA GLU A 120 -26.03 -10.86 22.25
C GLU A 120 -27.19 -9.87 22.51
N ASP A 121 -26.97 -8.57 22.29
CA ASP A 121 -28.02 -7.55 22.36
C ASP A 121 -29.15 -7.86 21.35
N GLY A 122 -28.79 -8.25 20.12
CA GLY A 122 -29.74 -8.63 19.09
C GLY A 122 -30.60 -9.85 19.50
N ARG A 123 -29.99 -10.88 20.10
CA ARG A 123 -30.73 -12.04 20.62
C ARG A 123 -31.65 -11.67 21.77
N ALA A 124 -31.20 -10.82 22.69
CA ALA A 124 -32.01 -10.36 23.81
C ALA A 124 -33.24 -9.58 23.32
N ARG A 125 -33.06 -8.66 22.36
CA ARG A 125 -34.17 -7.91 21.74
C ARG A 125 -35.14 -8.83 20.99
N LEU A 126 -34.62 -9.74 20.18
CA LEU A 126 -35.46 -10.71 19.46
C LEU A 126 -36.28 -11.58 20.40
N ALA A 127 -35.72 -12.01 21.53
CA ALA A 127 -36.47 -12.79 22.52
C ALA A 127 -37.67 -12.02 23.09
N VAL A 128 -37.50 -10.72 23.35
CA VAL A 128 -38.59 -9.84 23.80
C VAL A 128 -39.63 -9.65 22.70
N GLU A 129 -39.20 -9.36 21.47
CA GLU A 129 -40.12 -9.16 20.33
C GLU A 129 -40.92 -10.43 20.01
N VAL A 130 -40.30 -11.60 20.06
CA VAL A 130 -40.98 -12.89 19.86
C VAL A 130 -42.04 -13.12 20.95
N ALA A 131 -41.70 -12.89 22.22
CA ALA A 131 -42.65 -13.04 23.31
C ALA A 131 -43.86 -12.08 23.17
N ASP A 132 -43.61 -10.84 22.75
CA ASP A 132 -44.68 -9.86 22.49
C ASP A 132 -45.59 -10.27 21.31
N VAL A 133 -45.00 -10.81 20.24
CA VAL A 133 -45.76 -11.31 19.08
C VAL A 133 -46.59 -12.54 19.46
N GLU A 134 -46.03 -13.47 20.23
CA GLU A 134 -46.76 -14.64 20.72
C GLU A 134 -47.92 -14.23 21.63
N ALA A 135 -47.72 -13.28 22.55
CA ALA A 135 -48.77 -12.79 23.43
C ALA A 135 -49.92 -12.12 22.66
N LYS A 136 -49.60 -11.34 21.62
CA LYS A 136 -50.59 -10.77 20.70
C LYS A 136 -51.34 -11.86 19.92
N ALA A 137 -50.62 -12.83 19.36
CA ALA A 137 -51.22 -13.93 18.61
C ALA A 137 -52.19 -14.75 19.48
N VAL A 138 -51.84 -15.03 20.74
CA VAL A 138 -52.74 -15.71 21.69
C VAL A 138 -54.01 -14.88 21.95
N THR A 139 -53.86 -13.57 22.12
CA THR A 139 -54.98 -12.65 22.33
C THR A 139 -55.90 -12.58 21.10
N ASP A 140 -55.32 -12.54 19.90
CA ASP A 140 -56.05 -12.54 18.63
C ASP A 140 -56.80 -13.86 18.39
N ILE A 141 -56.18 -15.01 18.71
CA ILE A 141 -56.81 -16.33 18.64
C ILE A 141 -58.02 -16.39 19.59
N ALA A 142 -57.86 -15.95 20.84
CA ALA A 142 -58.96 -15.95 21.81
C ALA A 142 -60.13 -15.06 21.34
N SER A 143 -59.81 -13.88 20.79
CA SER A 143 -60.80 -12.96 20.23
C SER A 143 -61.51 -13.54 19.00
N ALA A 144 -60.77 -14.24 18.13
CA ALA A 144 -61.32 -14.92 16.96
C ALA A 144 -62.23 -16.09 17.36
N GLN A 145 -61.86 -16.90 18.36
CA GLN A 145 -62.69 -17.97 18.89
C GLN A 145 -64.02 -17.45 19.43
N GLY A 146 -64.01 -16.32 20.14
CA GLY A 146 -65.23 -15.65 20.61
C GLY A 146 -66.16 -15.28 19.45
N ARG A 147 -65.63 -14.55 18.45
CA ARG A 147 -66.40 -14.13 17.26
C ARG A 147 -66.97 -15.33 16.49
N VAL A 148 -66.16 -16.35 16.23
CA VAL A 148 -66.59 -17.57 15.51
C VAL A 148 -67.66 -18.31 16.32
N GLY A 149 -67.52 -18.38 17.65
CA GLY A 149 -68.52 -18.99 18.51
C GLY A 149 -69.87 -18.27 18.47
N ASP A 150 -69.85 -16.94 18.48
CA ASP A 150 -71.08 -16.13 18.38
C ASP A 150 -71.74 -16.25 17.00
N GLU A 151 -70.94 -16.25 15.93
CA GLU A 151 -71.41 -16.48 14.57
C GLU A 151 -72.01 -17.88 14.40
N LEU A 152 -71.37 -18.91 14.96
CA LEU A 152 -71.89 -20.28 14.93
C LEU A 152 -73.21 -20.41 15.70
N ARG A 153 -73.36 -19.75 16.86
CA ARG A 153 -74.63 -19.74 17.62
C ARG A 153 -75.74 -19.04 16.85
N ALA A 154 -75.44 -17.90 16.22
CA ALA A 154 -76.41 -17.19 15.37
C ALA A 154 -76.86 -18.06 14.19
N GLU A 155 -75.93 -18.77 13.56
CA GLU A 155 -76.21 -19.66 12.43
C GLU A 155 -77.05 -20.88 12.85
N ILE A 156 -76.71 -21.50 13.98
CA ILE A 156 -77.51 -22.60 14.56
C ILE A 156 -78.92 -22.12 14.90
N ALA A 157 -79.07 -20.94 15.50
CA ALA A 157 -80.39 -20.38 15.82
C ALA A 157 -81.22 -20.16 14.55
N ARG A 158 -80.59 -19.64 13.48
CA ARG A 158 -81.22 -19.44 12.17
C ARG A 158 -81.68 -20.75 11.53
N LEU A 159 -80.80 -21.76 11.48
CA LEU A 159 -81.12 -23.10 10.94
C LEU A 159 -82.19 -23.81 11.77
N SER A 160 -82.14 -23.68 13.10
CA SER A 160 -83.14 -24.29 14.00
C SER A 160 -84.52 -23.65 13.79
N ALA A 161 -84.60 -22.32 13.67
CA ALA A 161 -85.85 -21.63 13.37
C ALA A 161 -86.46 -22.08 12.03
N ALA A 162 -85.63 -22.22 10.99
CA ALA A 162 -86.07 -22.73 9.69
C ALA A 162 -86.55 -24.19 9.76
N ALA A 163 -85.89 -25.04 10.55
CA ALA A 163 -86.32 -26.42 10.75
C ALA A 163 -87.63 -26.52 11.53
N VAL A 164 -87.81 -25.70 12.58
CA VAL A 164 -89.06 -25.63 13.36
C VAL A 164 -90.22 -25.20 12.47
N ASP A 165 -90.03 -24.16 11.64
CA ASP A 165 -91.07 -23.68 10.71
C ASP A 165 -91.57 -24.81 9.80
N HIS A 166 -90.66 -25.60 9.22
CA HIS A 166 -90.98 -26.73 8.35
C HIS A 166 -91.64 -27.91 9.09
N VAL A 167 -91.24 -28.19 10.35
CA VAL A 167 -91.86 -29.26 11.15
C VAL A 167 -93.27 -28.87 11.58
N VAL A 168 -93.48 -27.63 12.04
CA VAL A 168 -94.78 -27.12 12.51
C VAL A 168 -95.78 -27.06 11.36
N THR A 169 -95.40 -26.55 10.18
CA THR A 169 -96.29 -26.60 9.00
C THR A 169 -96.57 -28.02 8.52
N GLY A 170 -95.64 -28.95 8.71
CA GLY A 170 -95.84 -30.37 8.39
C GLY A 170 -96.71 -31.14 9.40
N SER A 171 -96.86 -30.66 10.64
CA SER A 171 -97.55 -31.36 11.73
C SER A 171 -98.86 -30.72 12.21
N LEU A 172 -99.28 -29.59 11.63
CA LEU A 172 -100.53 -28.90 11.97
C LEU A 172 -101.72 -29.58 11.27
N ASP A 173 -102.62 -30.18 12.05
CA ASP A 173 -103.95 -30.60 11.60
C ASP A 173 -105.04 -29.62 12.10
N ASP A 174 -106.23 -29.66 11.48
CA ASP A 174 -107.32 -28.72 11.77
C ASP A 174 -107.74 -28.74 13.25
N ALA A 175 -107.67 -29.91 13.91
CA ALA A 175 -108.03 -30.07 15.31
C ALA A 175 -107.04 -29.36 16.25
N THR A 176 -105.74 -29.53 16.02
CA THR A 176 -104.68 -28.85 16.79
C THR A 176 -104.74 -27.33 16.57
N GLN A 177 -105.05 -26.90 15.35
CA GLN A 177 -105.19 -25.49 15.01
C GLN A 177 -106.33 -24.81 15.78
N GLN A 178 -107.47 -25.50 15.91
CA GLN A 178 -108.62 -25.03 16.70
C GLN A 178 -108.28 -24.91 18.20
N GLU A 179 -107.55 -25.89 18.75
CA GLU A 179 -107.14 -25.89 20.16
C GLU A 179 -106.15 -24.75 20.49
N LEU A 180 -105.22 -24.46 19.58
CA LEU A 180 -104.29 -23.34 19.73
C LEU A 180 -105.00 -21.97 19.73
N ILE A 181 -106.05 -21.82 18.90
CA ILE A 181 -106.87 -20.59 18.86
C ILE A 181 -107.60 -20.41 20.19
N GLU A 182 -108.24 -21.46 20.71
CA GLU A 182 -109.00 -21.37 21.96
C GLU A 182 -108.07 -21.07 23.15
N ASN A 183 -106.88 -21.68 23.20
CA ASN A 183 -105.86 -21.38 24.22
C ASN A 183 -105.32 -19.95 24.11
N PHE A 184 -105.12 -19.43 22.89
CA PHE A 184 -104.71 -18.04 22.70
C PHE A 184 -105.78 -17.06 23.18
N ILE A 185 -107.06 -17.30 22.84
CA ILE A 185 -108.20 -16.52 23.31
C ILE A 185 -108.26 -16.54 24.84
N ALA A 186 -108.09 -17.71 25.46
CA ALA A 186 -108.05 -17.83 26.92
C ALA A 186 -106.89 -17.03 27.53
N ARG A 187 -105.69 -17.05 26.93
CA ARG A 187 -104.51 -16.34 27.44
C ARG A 187 -104.63 -14.82 27.32
N VAL A 188 -105.11 -14.33 26.17
CA VAL A 188 -105.31 -12.88 25.93
C VAL A 188 -106.47 -12.37 26.77
N GLY A 189 -107.56 -13.13 26.85
CA GLY A 189 -108.71 -12.80 27.71
C GLY A 189 -108.39 -12.80 29.20
N ALA A 190 -107.36 -13.54 29.65
CA ALA A 190 -106.89 -13.54 31.03
C ALA A 190 -105.78 -12.51 31.33
N SER A 191 -105.19 -11.90 30.29
CA SER A 191 -104.13 -10.88 30.42
C SER A 191 -104.65 -9.45 30.21
N ALA A 192 -105.97 -9.30 30.06
CA ALA A 192 -106.72 -8.04 30.07
C ALA A 192 -107.58 -7.97 31.34
#